data_AF-A0A1Z5J0A4-F1
#
_entry.id   AF-A0A1Z5J0A4-F1
#
_cell.length_a   1.000
_cell.length_b   1.000
_cell.length_c   1.000
_cell.angle_alpha   90.00
_cell.angle_beta   90.00
_cell.angle_gamma   90.00
#
_symmetry.space_group_name_H-M   'P 1'
#
loop_
_entity.id
_entity.type
_entity.pdbx_description
1 polymer ?
#
loop_
_entity_poly.entity_id
_entity_poly.type
_entity_poly.pdbx_seq_one_letter_code
_entity_poly.pdbx_strand_id
1 'polypeptide(L)'
;MLSLFRQTVKVVNSADYAVDQIKVWSGRKIDIQTLDENLLVNIVLVAFDDHDTIIGFANMNNSGYLECLFVSYRYQHHGCAMLLVQEP
;
A
#
# COMPACT_ATOMS: atom_id res chain seq x y z
N MET A 1 -7.52 1.94 -1.19
CA MET A 1 -6.19 1.31 -1.38
C MET A 1 -5.54 1.64 -2.73
N LEU A 2 -6.13 1.31 -3.89
CA LEU A 2 -5.49 1.55 -5.20
C LEU A 2 -5.16 3.04 -5.48
N SER A 3 -6.04 3.96 -5.08
CA SER A 3 -5.76 5.40 -5.20
C SER A 3 -4.53 5.81 -4.38
N LEU A 4 -4.45 5.37 -3.11
CA LEU A 4 -3.31 5.62 -2.22
C LEU A 4 -2.01 5.11 -2.85
N PHE A 5 -1.99 3.85 -3.29
CA PHE A 5 -0.82 3.25 -3.96
C PHE A 5 -0.35 4.11 -5.15
N ARG A 6 -1.26 4.45 -6.08
CA ARG A 6 -0.92 5.22 -7.28
C ARG A 6 -0.41 6.62 -6.95
N GLN A 7 -1.01 7.27 -5.96
CA GLN A 7 -0.57 8.60 -5.52
C GLN A 7 0.80 8.53 -4.87
N THR A 8 1.02 7.59 -3.94
CA THR A 8 2.31 7.43 -3.27
C THR A 8 3.41 7.11 -4.28
N VAL A 9 3.19 6.19 -5.23
CA VAL A 9 4.18 5.89 -6.29
C VAL A 9 4.50 7.14 -7.13
N LYS A 10 3.49 7.93 -7.50
CA LYS A 10 3.73 9.14 -8.30
C LYS A 10 4.46 10.25 -7.53
N VAL A 11 4.13 10.43 -6.25
CA VAL A 11 4.62 11.57 -5.47
C VAL A 11 5.96 11.27 -4.80
N VAL A 12 6.11 10.07 -4.24
CA VAL A 12 7.28 9.70 -3.43
C VAL A 12 8.33 9.03 -4.31
N ASN A 13 7.96 7.92 -4.95
CA ASN A 13 8.91 7.11 -5.71
C ASN A 13 9.44 7.82 -6.97
N SER A 14 8.80 8.89 -7.44
CA SER A 14 9.32 9.67 -8.58
C SER A 14 10.67 10.34 -8.32
N ALA A 15 11.09 10.42 -7.05
CA ALA A 15 12.43 10.86 -6.69
C ALA A 15 13.53 9.86 -7.11
N ASP A 16 13.20 8.55 -7.13
CA ASP A 16 14.19 7.48 -7.27
C ASP A 16 14.05 6.68 -8.57
N TYR A 17 12.93 6.83 -9.28
CA TYR A 17 12.60 6.01 -10.45
C TYR A 17 12.29 6.84 -11.69
N ALA A 18 12.65 6.29 -12.85
CA ALA A 18 12.38 6.93 -14.13
C ALA A 18 10.88 7.06 -14.40
N VAL A 19 10.50 8.08 -15.16
CA VAL A 19 9.11 8.39 -15.51
C VAL A 19 8.36 7.18 -16.08
N ASP A 20 9.01 6.37 -16.92
CA ASP A 20 8.38 5.20 -17.53
C ASP A 20 8.14 4.08 -16.50
N GLN A 21 9.01 3.91 -15.51
CA GLN A 21 8.80 2.96 -14.41
C GLN A 21 7.60 3.41 -13.53
N ILE A 22 7.54 4.71 -13.20
CA ILE A 22 6.41 5.29 -12.47
C ILE A 22 5.08 5.12 -13.23
N LYS A 23 5.09 5.32 -14.56
CA LYS A 23 3.90 5.10 -15.40
C LYS A 23 3.46 3.65 -15.39
N VAL A 24 4.38 2.69 -15.50
CA VAL A 24 4.05 1.26 -15.46
C VAL A 24 3.40 0.89 -14.12
N TRP A 25 4.00 1.30 -13.00
CA TRP A 25 3.45 0.95 -11.68
C TRP A 25 2.14 1.66 -11.37
N SER A 26 2.05 2.96 -11.61
CA SER A 26 0.82 3.72 -11.32
C SER A 26 -0.30 3.45 -12.33
N GLY A 27 0.03 3.01 -13.54
CA GLY A 27 -0.92 2.62 -14.59
C GLY A 27 -1.32 1.15 -14.56
N ARG A 28 -0.73 0.34 -13.67
CA ARG A 28 -1.02 -1.10 -13.58
C ARG A 28 -2.51 -1.33 -13.39
N LYS A 29 -3.09 -2.15 -14.27
CA LYS A 29 -4.43 -2.72 -14.08
C LYS A 29 -4.30 -3.78 -13.00
N ILE A 30 -5.12 -3.65 -11.96
CA ILE A 30 -5.23 -4.69 -10.95
C ILE A 30 -6.23 -5.71 -11.46
N ASP A 31 -5.78 -6.95 -11.56
CA ASP A 31 -6.68 -8.08 -11.69
C ASP A 31 -7.40 -8.27 -10.35
N ILE A 32 -8.71 -8.04 -10.36
CA ILE A 32 -9.54 -8.11 -9.15
C ILE A 32 -9.59 -9.55 -8.63
N GLN A 33 -9.57 -10.54 -9.51
CA GLN A 33 -9.66 -11.94 -9.12
C GLN A 33 -8.38 -12.40 -8.40
N THR A 34 -7.22 -12.02 -8.94
CA THR A 34 -5.92 -12.27 -8.27
C THR A 34 -5.80 -11.49 -6.97
N LEU A 35 -6.38 -10.28 -6.89
CA LEU A 35 -6.41 -9.52 -5.66
C LEU A 35 -7.27 -10.25 -4.62
N ASP A 36 -8.50 -10.65 -4.94
CA ASP A 36 -9.41 -11.34 -4.04
C ASP A 36 -8.81 -12.65 -3.51
N GLU A 37 -8.18 -13.47 -4.37
CA GLU A 37 -7.49 -14.69 -3.95
C GLU A 37 -6.33 -14.40 -2.97
N ASN A 38 -5.55 -13.35 -3.20
CA ASN A 38 -4.49 -12.93 -2.28
C ASN A 38 -5.03 -12.39 -0.95
N LEU A 39 -6.13 -11.64 -0.98
CA LEU A 39 -6.77 -11.08 0.22
C LEU A 39 -7.39 -12.19 1.10
N LEU A 40 -7.77 -13.34 0.53
CA LEU A 40 -8.35 -14.46 1.27
C LEU A 40 -7.31 -15.28 2.06
N VAL A 41 -6.05 -15.26 1.63
CA VAL A 41 -4.98 -16.10 2.21
C VAL A 41 -4.07 -15.30 3.15
N ASN A 42 -4.04 -13.98 2.99
CA ASN A 42 -3.17 -13.09 3.77
C ASN A 42 -3.95 -12.22 4.77
N ILE A 43 -3.22 -11.68 5.73
CA ILE A 43 -3.70 -10.67 6.67
C ILE A 43 -3.55 -9.30 6.00
N VAL A 44 -4.68 -8.60 5.89
CA VAL A 44 -4.76 -7.29 5.23
C VAL A 44 -5.19 -6.26 6.25
N LEU A 45 -4.29 -5.33 6.55
CA LEU A 45 -4.51 -4.27 7.51
C LEU A 45 -4.64 -2.94 6.80
N VAL A 46 -5.58 -2.11 7.26
CA VAL A 46 -5.85 -0.79 6.70
C VAL A 46 -5.89 0.22 7.83
N ALA A 47 -5.08 1.27 7.72
CA ALA A 47 -5.05 2.38 8.67
C ALA A 47 -5.94 3.51 8.15
N PHE A 48 -6.75 4.07 9.05
CA PHE A 48 -7.63 5.20 8.80
C PHE A 48 -7.20 6.39 9.66
N ASP A 49 -7.40 7.61 9.17
CA ASP A 49 -7.37 8.79 10.03
C ASP A 49 -8.73 9.05 10.70
N ASP A 50 -8.82 10.11 11.51
CA ASP A 50 -10.02 10.52 12.24
C ASP A 50 -11.21 10.92 11.33
N HIS A 51 -11.01 10.92 10.00
CA HIS A 51 -12.00 11.25 9.00
C HIS A 51 -12.36 10.06 8.10
N ASP A 52 -12.08 8.83 8.55
CA ASP A 52 -12.30 7.59 7.79
C ASP A 52 -11.57 7.54 6.44
N THR A 53 -10.50 8.34 6.29
CA THR A 53 -9.69 8.29 5.08
C THR A 53 -8.60 7.24 5.24
N ILE A 54 -8.48 6.35 4.25
CA ILE A 54 -7.39 5.36 4.21
C ILE A 54 -6.05 6.10 4.10
N ILE A 55 -5.20 5.99 5.12
CA ILE A 55 -3.87 6.60 5.18
C ILE A 55 -2.72 5.59 5.03
N GLY A 56 -3.01 4.30 5.13
CA GLY A 56 -2.05 3.24 4.83
C GLY A 56 -2.70 1.87 4.75
N PHE A 57 -1.98 0.91 4.16
CA PHE A 57 -2.38 -0.49 4.16
C PHE A 57 -1.17 -1.42 4.07
N ALA A 58 -1.33 -2.63 4.57
CA ALA A 58 -0.36 -3.72 4.48
C ALA A 58 -1.05 -5.03 4.10
N ASN A 59 -0.35 -5.86 3.34
CA ASN A 59 -0.74 -7.23 3.01
C ASN A 59 0.41 -8.13 3.43
N MET A 60 0.17 -8.99 4.43
CA MET A 60 1.19 -9.87 5.01
C MET A 60 0.68 -11.30 5.01
N ASN A 61 1.51 -12.24 4.55
CA ASN A 61 1.15 -13.65 4.66
C ASN A 61 1.40 -14.18 6.08
N ASN A 62 0.93 -15.40 6.36
CA ASN A 62 1.03 -16.00 7.69
C ASN A 62 2.46 -16.31 8.16
N SER A 63 3.47 -16.22 7.29
CA SER A 63 4.88 -16.34 7.69
C SER A 63 5.53 -15.01 8.05
N GLY A 64 4.77 -13.91 8.01
CA GLY A 64 5.28 -12.55 8.27
C GLY A 64 5.89 -11.87 7.04
N TYR A 65 5.76 -12.43 5.84
CA TYR A 65 6.26 -11.80 4.63
C TYR A 65 5.29 -10.74 4.14
N LEU A 66 5.79 -9.51 3.97
CA LEU A 66 5.03 -8.38 3.43
C LEU A 66 4.99 -8.45 1.91
N GLU A 67 3.85 -8.86 1.37
CA GLU A 67 3.56 -8.75 -0.06
C GLU A 67 3.49 -7.27 -0.49
N CYS A 68 2.90 -6.41 0.36
CA CYS A 68 3.02 -4.97 0.21
C CYS A 68 2.80 -4.20 1.50
N LEU A 69 3.37 -2.99 1.54
CA LEU A 69 3.17 -2.00 2.59
C LEU A 69 3.19 -0.61 1.94
N PHE A 70 2.10 0.15 2.07
CA PHE A 70 2.02 1.50 1.54
C PHE A 70 1.44 2.46 2.57
N VAL A 71 2.11 3.60 2.72
CA VAL A 71 1.63 4.75 3.49
C VAL A 71 1.39 5.90 2.52
N SER A 72 0.32 6.65 2.74
CA SER A 72 0.02 7.87 2.00
C SER A 72 1.22 8.82 2.03
N TYR A 73 1.53 9.45 0.89
CA TYR A 73 2.62 10.44 0.80
C TYR A 73 2.49 11.59 1.82
N ARG A 74 1.28 11.85 2.32
CA ARG A 74 0.98 12.89 3.31
C ARG A 74 1.23 12.45 4.76
N TYR A 75 1.33 11.14 5.01
CA TYR A 75 1.39 10.54 6.35
C TYR A 75 2.65 9.69 6.55
N GLN A 76 3.66 9.80 5.67
CA GLN A 76 4.97 9.19 5.90
C GLN A 76 5.64 9.81 7.13
N HIS A 77 6.48 9.03 7.82
CA HIS A 77 7.16 9.43 9.08
C HIS A 77 6.25 9.73 10.28
N HIS A 78 4.97 9.33 10.25
CA HIS A 78 4.02 9.48 11.37
C HIS A 78 3.76 8.17 12.12
N GLY A 79 4.58 7.13 11.93
CA GLY A 79 4.41 5.84 12.59
C GLY A 79 3.35 4.91 11.96
N CYS A 80 2.65 5.32 10.89
CA CYS A 80 1.61 4.50 10.25
C CYS A 80 2.12 3.12 9.81
N ALA A 81 3.32 3.07 9.22
CA ALA A 81 3.94 1.80 8.80
C ALA A 81 4.23 0.89 10.00
N MET A 82 4.66 1.46 11.12
CA MET A 82 4.93 0.71 12.35
C MET A 82 3.65 0.11 12.93
N LEU A 83 2.57 0.89 12.96
CA LEU A 83 1.25 0.42 13.39
C LEU A 83 0.78 -0.77 12.53
N LEU A 84 0.90 -0.65 11.20
CA LEU A 84 0.47 -1.68 10.26
C LEU A 84 1.24 -3.01 10.35
N VAL A 85 2.43 -3.05 10.96
CA VAL A 85 3.23 -4.28 11.10
C VAL A 85 3.32 -4.79 12.53
N GLN A 86 2.78 -4.05 13.49
CA GLN A 86 2.69 -4.46 14.90
C GLN A 86 1.41 -5.23 15.21
N GLU A 87 0.37 -5.05 14.39
CA GLU A 87 -0.87 -5.80 14.49
C GLU A 87 -0.66 -7.22 13.91
N PRO A 88 -1.02 -8.28 14.66
CA PRO A 88 -0.73 -9.68 14.33
C PRO A 88 -1.54 -10.26 13.18
#